data_AF-A0AAU7ZTX9-F1
#
_entry.id   AF-A0AAU7ZTX9-F1
#
_cell.length_a   1.000
_cell.length_b   1.000
_cell.length_c   1.000
_cell.angle_alpha   90.00
_cell.angle_beta   90.00
_cell.angle_gamma   90.00
#
_symmetry.space_group_name_H-M   'P 1'
#
loop_
_entity.id
_entity.type
_entity.pdbx_description
1 polymer ?
#
loop_
_entity_poly.entity_id
_entity_poly.type
_entity_poly.pdbx_seq_one_letter_code
_entity_poly.pdbx_strand_id
1 'polypeptide(L)'
;MGNSLLAAGPKVHTVTLGPYHKVPYTQPDATPDTKVDETSSLKVRPLFVDDRQKEWTTGEIHDVTDRTFTVRRALRLNDALPNDAAPHWIWQPGPWLSVDRVTGHITVLHLPDFDFTVSDVVWFRDYAAYCGISTTAKGGLFAVVAQLGARRPVVQKQIGKWPEADHFIPVCQPAQWQRLPTRVTLKPTGGESATYDVVGTVSLLEEGDSSDEQ
;
A
#
# COMPACT_ATOMS: atom_id res chain seq x y z
N MET A 1 -37.74 35.78 19.77
CA MET A 1 -36.40 36.08 19.22
C MET A 1 -35.64 34.76 19.19
N GLY A 2 -35.57 34.11 18.01
CA GLY A 2 -34.88 32.83 17.85
C GLY A 2 -33.42 33.07 17.54
N ASN A 3 -32.51 32.49 18.34
CA ASN A 3 -31.08 32.49 18.06
C ASN A 3 -30.83 31.62 16.82
N SER A 4 -30.56 32.26 15.68
CA SER A 4 -29.91 31.59 14.54
C SER A 4 -28.48 31.28 14.96
N LEU A 5 -28.19 30.01 15.24
CA LEU A 5 -26.84 29.48 15.30
C LEU A 5 -26.25 29.52 13.89
N LEU A 6 -25.48 30.55 13.58
CA LEU A 6 -24.65 30.58 12.38
C LEU A 6 -23.61 29.47 12.50
N ALA A 7 -23.63 28.52 11.56
CA ALA A 7 -22.60 27.49 11.45
C ALA A 7 -21.25 28.17 11.20
N ALA A 8 -20.23 27.81 11.99
CA ALA A 8 -18.88 28.30 11.75
C ALA A 8 -18.40 27.87 10.35
N GLY A 9 -17.79 28.80 9.62
CA GLY A 9 -17.25 28.50 8.28
C GLY A 9 -16.23 27.36 8.31
N PRO A 10 -16.05 26.63 7.20
CA PRO A 10 -15.11 25.53 7.13
C PRO A 10 -13.69 26.02 7.43
N LYS A 11 -13.03 25.42 8.42
CA LYS A 11 -11.63 25.68 8.73
C LYS A 11 -10.77 25.06 7.63
N VAL A 12 -9.94 25.88 7.00
CA VAL A 12 -8.92 25.42 6.07
C VAL A 12 -7.72 24.95 6.89
N HIS A 13 -7.28 23.73 6.64
CA HIS A 13 -6.13 23.13 7.29
C HIS A 13 -4.90 23.21 6.39
N THR A 14 -3.72 23.29 6.99
CA THR A 14 -2.45 23.22 6.27
C THR A 14 -1.82 21.84 6.46
N VAL A 15 -1.67 21.10 5.36
CA VAL A 15 -1.04 19.77 5.34
C VAL A 15 0.37 19.87 4.78
N THR A 16 1.37 19.43 5.55
CA THR A 16 2.78 19.46 5.13
C THR A 16 3.49 18.15 5.47
N LEU A 17 4.50 17.81 4.66
CA LEU A 17 5.42 16.72 4.91
C LEU A 17 6.76 17.29 5.34
N GLY A 18 7.29 16.79 6.46
CA GLY A 18 8.60 17.18 6.95
C GLY A 18 9.75 16.54 6.15
N PRO A 19 11.00 16.79 6.57
CA PRO A 19 12.18 16.20 5.96
C PRO A 19 12.23 14.68 6.20
N TYR A 20 12.92 13.97 5.30
CA TYR A 20 13.19 12.55 5.46
C TYR A 20 14.29 12.29 6.50
N HIS A 21 14.11 11.21 7.26
CA HIS A 21 15.06 10.63 8.17
C HIS A 21 15.21 9.14 7.85
N LYS A 22 16.42 8.58 8.05
CA LYS A 22 16.64 7.14 7.96
C LYS A 22 16.49 6.53 9.35
N VAL A 23 15.75 5.43 9.45
CA VAL A 23 15.61 4.64 10.67
C VAL A 23 15.98 3.19 10.41
N PRO A 24 16.47 2.44 11.41
CA PRO A 24 16.70 1.00 11.27
C PRO A 24 15.39 0.27 10.94
N TYR A 25 15.48 -0.68 10.03
CA TYR A 25 14.40 -1.55 9.61
C TYR A 25 14.89 -2.99 9.52
N THR A 26 14.15 -3.88 10.18
CA THR A 26 14.35 -5.32 10.13
C THR A 26 13.25 -5.89 9.25
N GLN A 27 13.61 -6.72 8.27
CA GLN A 27 12.59 -7.35 7.43
C GLN A 27 11.73 -8.31 8.27
N PRO A 28 10.43 -8.45 7.95
CA PRO A 28 9.48 -9.24 8.76
C PRO A 28 9.87 -10.70 8.96
N ASP A 29 10.60 -11.28 8.02
CA ASP A 29 11.05 -12.68 7.96
C ASP A 29 12.52 -12.86 8.39
N ALA A 30 13.17 -11.81 8.88
CA ALA A 30 14.55 -11.89 9.32
C ALA A 30 14.68 -12.85 10.51
N THR A 31 15.45 -13.94 10.32
CA THR A 31 15.81 -14.88 11.37
C THR A 31 17.18 -14.52 11.96
N PRO A 32 17.53 -15.01 13.17
CA PRO A 32 18.86 -14.81 13.74
C PRO A 32 20.01 -15.30 12.84
N ASP A 33 19.73 -16.24 11.93
CA ASP A 33 20.68 -16.89 11.02
C ASP A 33 20.73 -16.21 9.63
N THR A 34 19.65 -15.56 9.20
CA THR A 34 19.58 -14.78 7.94
C THR A 34 20.04 -13.32 8.11
N LYS A 35 20.99 -13.07 9.02
CA LYS A 35 21.69 -11.78 9.19
C LYS A 35 22.57 -11.44 7.97
N VAL A 36 21.98 -11.37 6.79
CA VAL A 36 22.60 -10.79 5.61
C VAL A 36 22.40 -9.28 5.72
N ASP A 37 23.46 -8.66 6.23
CA ASP A 37 23.69 -7.23 6.43
C ASP A 37 22.87 -6.51 7.51
N GLU A 38 23.61 -5.79 8.35
CA GLU A 38 23.14 -4.86 9.37
C GLU A 38 21.94 -4.03 8.90
N THR A 39 20.77 -4.27 9.50
CA THR A 39 19.58 -3.39 9.50
C THR A 39 19.41 -2.55 8.23
N SER A 40 18.67 -3.07 7.25
CA SER A 40 18.14 -2.26 6.15
C SER A 40 17.54 -0.94 6.68
N SER A 41 17.57 0.16 5.92
CA SER A 41 17.07 1.46 6.41
C SER A 41 15.73 1.82 5.81
N LEU A 42 14.77 2.24 6.63
CA LEU A 42 13.51 2.84 6.18
C LEU A 42 13.64 4.37 6.16
N LYS A 43 13.24 5.02 5.06
CA LYS A 43 13.15 6.48 4.99
C LYS A 43 11.78 6.94 5.47
N VAL A 44 11.73 7.63 6.61
CA VAL A 44 10.48 8.12 7.20
C VAL A 44 10.45 9.64 7.26
N ARG A 45 9.26 10.24 7.18
CA ARG A 45 9.05 11.67 7.40
C ARG A 45 7.73 11.93 8.13
N PRO A 46 7.66 12.96 8.98
CA PRO A 46 6.42 13.32 9.65
C PRO A 46 5.44 13.95 8.67
N LEU A 47 4.16 13.63 8.82
CA LEU A 47 3.03 14.31 8.19
C LEU A 47 2.38 15.22 9.24
N PHE A 48 2.30 16.51 8.94
CA PHE A 48 1.71 17.53 9.81
C PHE A 48 0.36 18.01 9.28
N VAL A 49 -0.53 18.34 10.22
CA VAL A 49 -1.77 19.11 9.97
C VAL A 49 -1.78 20.25 10.96
N ASP A 50 -1.76 21.49 10.47
CA ASP A 50 -1.64 22.73 11.26
C ASP A 50 -0.47 22.67 12.25
N ASP A 51 0.72 22.36 11.75
CA ASP A 51 1.98 22.22 12.51
C ASP A 51 1.98 21.14 13.59
N ARG A 52 0.92 20.33 13.68
CA ARG A 52 0.84 19.19 14.58
C ARG A 52 1.17 17.92 13.83
N GLN A 53 2.19 17.20 14.29
CA GLN A 53 2.53 15.90 13.72
C GLN A 53 1.36 14.94 13.95
N LYS A 54 0.84 14.37 12.86
CA LYS A 54 -0.28 13.41 12.89
C LYS A 54 0.19 12.00 12.65
N GLU A 55 1.05 11.82 11.66
CA GLU A 55 1.51 10.50 11.24
C GLU A 55 3.00 10.51 10.91
N TRP A 56 3.60 9.33 10.92
CA TRP A 56 4.84 9.06 10.21
C TRP A 56 4.51 8.41 8.87
N THR A 57 5.26 8.76 7.84
CA THR A 57 5.05 8.28 6.48
C THR A 57 6.36 7.82 5.86
N THR A 58 6.30 6.97 4.84
CA THR A 58 7.44 6.49 4.06
C THR A 58 7.11 6.51 2.58
N GLY A 59 8.14 6.60 1.75
CA GLY A 59 8.02 6.66 0.29
C GLY A 59 7.39 7.95 -0.23
N GLU A 60 7.23 7.98 -1.54
CA GLU A 60 6.69 9.13 -2.25
C GLU A 60 5.17 9.23 -2.13
N ILE A 61 4.66 10.46 -2.25
CA ILE A 61 3.22 10.69 -2.35
C ILE A 61 2.75 10.37 -3.77
N HIS A 62 1.50 9.96 -3.90
CA HIS A 62 0.81 9.86 -5.17
C HIS A 62 -0.41 10.76 -5.15
N ASP A 63 -0.44 11.78 -6.01
CA ASP A 63 -1.59 12.66 -6.16
C ASP A 63 -2.72 11.91 -6.91
N VAL A 64 -3.85 11.71 -6.23
CA VAL A 64 -5.06 11.13 -6.83
C VAL A 64 -5.88 12.24 -7.49
N THR A 65 -5.98 13.38 -6.79
CA THR A 65 -6.55 14.63 -7.29
C THR A 65 -5.65 15.79 -6.85
N ASP A 66 -5.97 17.01 -7.27
CA ASP A 66 -5.34 18.23 -6.74
C ASP A 66 -5.54 18.40 -5.22
N ARG A 67 -6.64 17.85 -4.69
CA ARG A 67 -7.04 17.93 -3.29
C ARG A 67 -6.58 16.75 -2.44
N THR A 68 -6.41 15.58 -3.02
CA THR A 68 -6.15 14.33 -2.29
C THR A 68 -4.92 13.61 -2.81
N PHE A 69 -4.07 13.15 -1.89
CA PHE A 69 -2.94 12.29 -2.21
C PHE A 69 -2.94 11.05 -1.32
N THR A 70 -2.26 10.00 -1.79
CA THR A 70 -1.98 8.81 -0.99
C THR A 70 -0.52 8.75 -0.61
N VAL A 71 -0.24 8.18 0.56
CA VAL A 71 1.12 7.99 1.07
C VAL A 71 1.15 6.78 1.99
N ARG A 72 2.26 6.04 2.03
CA ARG A 72 2.39 4.89 2.91
C ARG A 72 2.67 5.35 4.34
N ARG A 73 1.91 4.82 5.31
CA ARG A 73 2.20 5.05 6.73
C ARG A 73 3.51 4.36 7.12
N ALA A 74 4.27 4.96 8.02
CA ALA A 74 5.36 4.30 8.73
C ALA A 74 4.93 4.14 10.20
N LEU A 75 5.03 2.93 10.73
CA LEU A 75 4.63 2.59 12.08
C LEU A 75 5.86 2.49 12.96
N ARG A 76 5.80 3.11 14.15
CA ARG A 76 6.76 2.91 15.23
C ARG A 76 6.09 2.10 16.32
N LEU A 77 6.47 0.85 16.48
CA LEU A 77 5.78 -0.11 17.34
C LEU A 77 6.69 -0.58 18.47
N ASN A 78 6.10 -0.83 19.64
CA ASN A 78 6.79 -1.50 20.72
C ASN A 78 6.61 -3.01 20.54
N ASP A 79 7.69 -3.67 20.17
CA ASP A 79 7.81 -5.10 19.92
C ASP A 79 8.45 -5.84 21.11
N ALA A 80 8.43 -5.22 22.30
CA ALA A 80 8.87 -5.88 23.53
C ALA A 80 7.91 -7.02 23.90
N LEU A 81 8.48 -8.18 24.24
CA LEU A 81 7.73 -9.27 24.84
C LEU A 81 7.26 -8.88 26.25
N PRO A 82 6.20 -9.51 26.78
CA PRO A 82 5.67 -9.19 28.11
C PRO A 82 6.68 -9.28 29.26
N ASN A 83 7.76 -10.05 29.09
CA ASN A 83 8.80 -10.26 30.10
C ASN A 83 10.06 -9.40 29.87
N ASP A 84 10.11 -8.60 28.81
CA ASP A 84 11.28 -7.77 28.52
C ASP A 84 11.36 -6.61 29.52
N ALA A 85 12.57 -6.37 30.03
CA ALA A 85 12.81 -5.34 31.04
C ALA A 85 12.70 -3.90 30.49
N ALA A 86 12.74 -3.72 29.16
CA ALA A 86 12.73 -2.43 28.50
C ALA A 86 11.93 -2.48 27.19
N PRO A 87 11.33 -1.35 26.75
CA PRO A 87 10.62 -1.29 25.49
C PRO A 87 11.57 -1.50 24.29
N HIS A 88 11.11 -2.24 23.29
CA HIS A 88 11.84 -2.51 22.06
C HIS A 88 11.11 -1.85 20.89
N TRP A 89 11.59 -0.68 20.46
CA TRP A 89 10.92 0.09 19.40
C TRP A 89 11.44 -0.30 18.02
N ILE A 90 10.54 -0.78 17.16
CA ILE A 90 10.83 -1.07 15.75
C ILE A 90 10.09 -0.11 14.83
N TRP A 91 10.61 0.05 13.62
CA TRP A 91 9.93 0.73 12.53
C TRP A 91 9.51 -0.27 11.48
N GLN A 92 8.32 -0.10 10.92
CA GLN A 92 7.89 -0.89 9.76
C GLN A 92 6.96 -0.10 8.84
N PRO A 93 6.89 -0.44 7.54
CA PRO A 93 5.84 0.07 6.68
C PRO A 93 4.46 -0.34 7.20
N GLY A 94 3.48 0.53 7.04
CA GLY A 94 2.10 0.31 7.43
C GLY A 94 1.13 0.40 6.25
N PRO A 95 -0.18 0.52 6.53
CA PRO A 95 -1.18 0.66 5.49
C PRO A 95 -1.02 1.99 4.73
N TRP A 96 -1.62 2.07 3.55
CA TRP A 96 -1.70 3.32 2.81
C TRP A 96 -2.71 4.28 3.43
N LEU A 97 -2.41 5.56 3.36
CA LEU A 97 -3.26 6.65 3.82
C LEU A 97 -3.79 7.42 2.61
N SER A 98 -5.00 7.95 2.73
CA SER A 98 -5.52 9.04 1.91
C SER A 98 -5.56 10.30 2.74
N VAL A 99 -5.04 11.40 2.19
CA VAL A 99 -4.91 12.68 2.88
C VAL A 99 -5.58 13.77 2.04
N ASP A 100 -6.55 14.45 2.64
CA ASP A 100 -7.19 15.63 2.06
C ASP A 100 -6.44 16.89 2.48
N ARG A 101 -5.87 17.59 1.49
CA ARG A 101 -5.02 18.78 1.69
C ARG A 101 -5.77 19.97 2.29
N VAL A 102 -7.09 20.04 2.13
CA VAL A 102 -7.92 21.20 2.53
C VAL A 102 -8.52 21.00 3.92
N THR A 103 -9.01 19.79 4.20
CA THR A 103 -9.63 19.46 5.49
C THR A 103 -8.65 18.88 6.50
N GLY A 104 -7.43 18.50 6.06
CA GLY A 104 -6.47 17.82 6.91
C GLY A 104 -6.93 16.42 7.35
N HIS A 105 -7.97 15.89 6.70
CA HIS A 105 -8.51 14.58 7.04
C HIS A 105 -7.58 13.48 6.51
N ILE A 106 -7.19 12.58 7.41
CA ILE A 106 -6.30 11.45 7.13
C ILE A 106 -7.10 10.18 7.37
N THR A 107 -7.24 9.35 6.35
CA THR A 107 -7.98 8.08 6.41
C THR A 107 -7.08 6.93 6.00
N VAL A 108 -7.13 5.83 6.74
CA VAL A 108 -6.50 4.56 6.31
C VAL A 108 -7.27 3.99 5.12
N LEU A 109 -6.56 3.71 4.03
CA LEU A 109 -7.14 3.10 2.84
C LEU A 109 -7.38 1.62 3.05
N HIS A 110 -8.59 1.17 2.74
CA HIS A 110 -8.90 -0.25 2.67
C HIS A 110 -8.56 -0.78 1.28
N LEU A 111 -7.45 -1.52 1.19
CA LEU A 111 -7.01 -2.21 -0.02
C LEU A 111 -7.26 -3.72 0.17
N PRO A 112 -8.13 -4.36 -0.65
CA PRO A 112 -8.46 -5.78 -0.53
C PRO A 112 -7.22 -6.68 -0.53
N ASP A 113 -7.11 -7.61 0.42
CA ASP A 113 -6.01 -8.57 0.55
C ASP A 113 -4.60 -7.96 0.63
N PHE A 114 -4.48 -6.64 0.82
CA PHE A 114 -3.18 -5.98 0.90
C PHE A 114 -2.52 -6.29 2.24
N ASP A 115 -1.31 -6.84 2.17
CA ASP A 115 -0.45 -7.02 3.32
C ASP A 115 0.73 -6.05 3.24
N PHE A 116 0.85 -5.17 4.24
CA PHE A 116 1.87 -4.12 4.23
C PHE A 116 3.29 -4.63 4.52
N THR A 117 3.44 -5.88 4.95
CA THR A 117 4.74 -6.48 5.30
C THR A 117 5.41 -7.12 4.08
N VAL A 118 4.62 -7.69 3.18
CA VAL A 118 5.13 -8.44 2.03
C VAL A 118 4.76 -7.83 0.68
N SER A 119 3.86 -6.85 0.64
CA SER A 119 3.38 -6.24 -0.61
C SER A 119 3.69 -4.75 -0.73
N ASP A 120 3.87 -4.31 -1.97
CA ASP A 120 4.01 -2.91 -2.37
C ASP A 120 2.93 -2.52 -3.38
N VAL A 121 2.55 -1.24 -3.38
CA VAL A 121 1.52 -0.69 -4.28
C VAL A 121 2.17 0.25 -5.30
N VAL A 122 1.82 0.07 -6.56
CA VAL A 122 2.11 1.02 -7.63
C VAL A 122 0.83 1.69 -8.08
N TRP A 123 0.81 3.01 -8.00
CA TRP A 123 -0.37 3.83 -8.25
C TRP A 123 -0.44 4.34 -9.69
N PHE A 124 -1.67 4.47 -10.20
CA PHE A 124 -1.98 5.20 -11.42
C PHE A 124 -3.38 5.81 -11.30
N ARG A 125 -3.50 7.15 -11.34
CA ARG A 125 -4.76 7.87 -11.07
C ARG A 125 -5.35 7.46 -9.71
N ASP A 126 -6.54 6.89 -9.69
CA ASP A 126 -7.25 6.36 -8.53
C ASP A 126 -7.12 4.83 -8.41
N TYR A 127 -6.25 4.19 -9.21
CA TYR A 127 -5.98 2.76 -9.16
C TYR A 127 -4.72 2.44 -8.37
N ALA A 128 -4.80 1.37 -7.58
CA ALA A 128 -3.71 0.73 -6.86
C ALA A 128 -3.50 -0.68 -7.42
N ALA A 129 -2.33 -0.95 -7.99
CA ALA A 129 -1.93 -2.30 -8.39
C ALA A 129 -0.90 -2.87 -7.42
N TYR A 130 -1.15 -4.09 -6.95
CA TYR A 130 -0.30 -4.79 -6.00
C TYR A 130 -0.63 -6.28 -6.01
N CYS A 131 0.19 -7.06 -5.33
CA CYS A 131 -0.15 -8.44 -5.03
C CYS A 131 -0.72 -8.55 -3.63
N GLY A 132 -1.89 -9.14 -3.50
CA GLY A 132 -2.56 -9.40 -2.23
C GLY A 132 -2.37 -10.85 -1.79
N ILE A 133 -2.53 -11.11 -0.51
CA ILE A 133 -2.48 -12.46 0.06
C ILE A 133 -3.81 -12.80 0.73
N SER A 134 -4.27 -14.03 0.55
CA SER A 134 -5.42 -14.53 1.30
C SER A 134 -4.95 -15.31 2.52
N THR A 135 -5.50 -14.96 3.68
CA THR A 135 -5.31 -15.69 4.94
C THR A 135 -6.44 -16.71 5.21
N THR A 136 -7.32 -16.92 4.24
CA THR A 136 -8.37 -17.95 4.33
C THR A 136 -7.77 -19.35 4.27
N ALA A 137 -8.53 -20.39 4.65
CA ALA A 137 -8.06 -21.78 4.62
C ALA A 137 -7.60 -22.27 3.22
N LYS A 138 -8.06 -21.61 2.15
CA LYS A 138 -7.62 -21.91 0.78
C LYS A 138 -6.31 -21.21 0.40
N GLY A 139 -5.92 -20.18 1.15
CA GLY A 139 -4.74 -19.38 0.88
C GLY A 139 -4.77 -18.72 -0.50
N GLY A 140 -3.60 -18.24 -0.94
CA GLY A 140 -3.37 -17.78 -2.30
C GLY A 140 -2.71 -16.40 -2.39
N LEU A 141 -1.87 -16.25 -3.40
CA LEU A 141 -1.30 -14.98 -3.83
C LEU A 141 -2.13 -14.47 -5.01
N PHE A 142 -2.52 -13.20 -4.97
CA PHE A 142 -3.45 -12.60 -5.93
C PHE A 142 -2.84 -11.38 -6.60
N ALA A 143 -3.00 -11.25 -7.92
CA ALA A 143 -2.87 -9.97 -8.60
C ALA A 143 -4.12 -9.14 -8.33
N VAL A 144 -3.95 -7.97 -7.73
CA VAL A 144 -5.05 -7.09 -7.34
C VAL A 144 -4.89 -5.72 -7.96
N VAL A 145 -5.99 -5.22 -8.53
CA VAL A 145 -6.14 -3.82 -8.94
C VAL A 145 -7.35 -3.25 -8.23
N ALA A 146 -7.13 -2.40 -7.24
CA ALA A 146 -8.18 -1.71 -6.51
C ALA A 146 -8.40 -0.31 -7.08
N GLN A 147 -9.66 0.13 -7.15
CA GLN A 147 -10.00 1.51 -7.44
C GLN A 147 -10.45 2.20 -6.15
N LEU A 148 -9.92 3.38 -5.84
CA LEU A 148 -10.31 4.11 -4.65
C LEU A 148 -11.80 4.46 -4.68
N GLY A 149 -12.50 4.20 -3.57
CA GLY A 149 -13.95 4.40 -3.46
C GLY A 149 -14.80 3.27 -4.03
N ALA A 150 -14.23 2.32 -4.76
CA ALA A 150 -14.94 1.13 -5.21
C ALA A 150 -15.07 0.10 -4.08
N ARG A 151 -16.20 -0.62 -4.03
CA ARG A 151 -16.44 -1.67 -3.02
C ARG A 151 -15.64 -2.95 -3.29
N ARG A 152 -15.33 -3.23 -4.55
CA ARG A 152 -14.62 -4.45 -5.00
C ARG A 152 -13.43 -4.04 -5.87
N PRO A 153 -12.35 -4.84 -5.88
CA PRO A 153 -11.25 -4.63 -6.81
C PRO A 153 -11.73 -4.84 -8.26
N VAL A 154 -11.11 -4.11 -9.19
CA VAL A 154 -11.35 -4.22 -10.64
C VAL A 154 -10.70 -5.47 -11.21
N VAL A 155 -9.56 -5.88 -10.62
CA VAL A 155 -8.88 -7.14 -10.91
C VAL A 155 -8.59 -7.84 -9.59
N GLN A 156 -8.92 -9.12 -9.51
CA GLN A 156 -8.52 -10.00 -8.42
C GLN A 156 -8.36 -11.41 -9.01
N LYS A 157 -7.12 -11.82 -9.26
CA LYS A 157 -6.80 -13.10 -9.91
C LYS A 157 -5.75 -13.82 -9.10
N GLN A 158 -5.98 -15.09 -8.79
CA GLN A 158 -4.97 -15.90 -8.10
C GLN A 158 -3.83 -16.17 -9.08
N ILE A 159 -2.61 -15.81 -8.68
CA ILE A 159 -1.37 -15.95 -9.47
C ILE A 159 -0.34 -16.86 -8.79
N GLY A 160 -0.64 -17.34 -7.59
CA GLY A 160 0.27 -18.21 -6.84
C GLY A 160 -0.36 -18.80 -5.58
N LYS A 161 0.45 -19.58 -4.86
CA LYS A 161 0.10 -20.13 -3.56
C LYS A 161 0.57 -19.18 -2.46
N TRP A 162 -0.14 -19.18 -1.34
CA TRP A 162 0.26 -18.47 -0.13
C TRP A 162 -0.33 -19.18 1.10
N PRO A 163 0.37 -19.31 2.23
CA PRO A 163 1.77 -18.90 2.46
C PRO A 163 2.79 -19.78 1.72
N GLU A 164 3.98 -19.24 1.48
CA GLU A 164 5.13 -19.94 0.88
C GLU A 164 6.36 -19.77 1.79
N ALA A 165 7.11 -20.86 2.00
CA ALA A 165 8.19 -20.90 2.98
C ALA A 165 9.35 -19.96 2.63
N ASP A 166 9.73 -19.89 1.35
CA ASP A 166 10.84 -19.08 0.84
C ASP A 166 10.31 -17.99 -0.10
N HIS A 167 9.36 -17.21 0.38
CA HIS A 167 8.78 -16.12 -0.40
C HIS A 167 9.74 -14.93 -0.50
N PHE A 168 9.60 -14.15 -1.57
CA PHE A 168 10.33 -12.89 -1.71
C PHE A 168 9.58 -11.75 -1.02
N ILE A 169 10.32 -10.77 -0.51
CA ILE A 169 9.77 -9.50 -0.02
C ILE A 169 10.37 -8.34 -0.84
N PRO A 170 9.56 -7.61 -1.63
CA PRO A 170 8.12 -7.80 -1.83
C PRO A 170 7.80 -9.02 -2.71
N VAL A 171 6.60 -9.59 -2.50
CA VAL A 171 6.10 -10.78 -3.22
C VAL A 171 5.87 -10.54 -4.71
N CYS A 172 5.78 -9.27 -5.11
CA CYS A 172 5.69 -8.87 -6.50
C CYS A 172 6.67 -7.75 -6.82
N GLN A 173 7.16 -7.79 -8.06
CA GLN A 173 7.89 -6.68 -8.64
C GLN A 173 6.96 -5.47 -8.82
N PRO A 174 7.50 -4.24 -8.89
CA PRO A 174 6.69 -3.05 -9.16
C PRO A 174 5.85 -3.23 -10.43
N ALA A 175 4.53 -3.05 -10.30
CA ALA A 175 3.61 -3.17 -11.42
C ALA A 175 3.88 -2.11 -12.50
N GLN A 176 3.61 -2.45 -13.75
CA GLN A 176 3.84 -1.58 -14.90
C GLN A 176 2.52 -1.12 -15.50
N TRP A 177 2.26 0.20 -15.43
CA TRP A 177 1.04 0.80 -15.95
C TRP A 177 1.20 1.25 -17.41
N GLN A 178 0.21 0.95 -18.24
CA GLN A 178 0.06 1.48 -19.59
C GLN A 178 -1.16 2.39 -19.62
N ARG A 179 -1.03 3.56 -20.28
CA ARG A 179 -2.08 4.59 -20.27
C ARG A 179 -3.20 4.30 -21.27
N LEU A 180 -2.87 3.88 -22.49
CA LEU A 180 -3.80 3.72 -23.61
C LEU A 180 -3.53 2.40 -24.38
N PRO A 181 -4.46 1.43 -24.37
CA PRO A 181 -5.58 1.33 -23.41
C PRO A 181 -5.04 1.25 -21.96
N THR A 182 -5.89 1.53 -20.97
CA THR A 182 -5.43 1.46 -19.58
C THR A 182 -5.22 0.00 -19.18
N ARG A 183 -3.96 -0.38 -18.97
CA ARG A 183 -3.56 -1.75 -18.59
C ARG A 183 -2.57 -1.71 -17.44
N VAL A 184 -2.45 -2.83 -16.75
CA VAL A 184 -1.39 -3.04 -15.78
C VAL A 184 -0.82 -4.44 -15.88
N THR A 185 0.50 -4.52 -15.86
CA THR A 185 1.25 -5.77 -15.78
C THR A 185 1.73 -5.98 -14.34
N LEU A 186 1.34 -7.09 -13.73
CA LEU A 186 1.83 -7.54 -12.42
C LEU A 186 2.69 -8.79 -12.60
N LYS A 187 3.73 -8.92 -11.77
CA LYS A 187 4.66 -10.05 -11.81
C LYS A 187 5.03 -10.48 -10.38
N PRO A 188 4.66 -11.69 -9.93
CA PRO A 188 5.25 -12.31 -8.75
C PRO A 188 6.77 -12.31 -8.84
N THR A 189 7.44 -11.98 -7.75
CA THR A 189 8.89 -12.08 -7.70
C THR A 189 9.26 -13.57 -7.83
N GLY A 190 9.94 -13.92 -8.91
CA GLY A 190 10.23 -15.32 -9.27
C GLY A 190 9.19 -16.01 -10.16
N GLY A 191 8.06 -15.36 -10.49
CA GLY A 191 7.02 -15.91 -11.35
C GLY A 191 6.88 -15.22 -12.71
N GLU A 192 5.84 -15.61 -13.45
CA GLU A 192 5.48 -15.03 -14.74
C GLU A 192 4.64 -13.76 -14.60
N SER A 193 4.80 -12.84 -15.53
CA SER A 193 4.01 -11.61 -15.57
C SER A 193 2.64 -11.85 -16.20
N ALA A 194 1.60 -11.25 -15.63
CA ALA A 194 0.27 -11.20 -16.20
C ALA A 194 -0.15 -9.74 -16.44
N THR A 195 -0.80 -9.48 -17.57
CA THR A 195 -1.32 -8.16 -17.93
C THR A 195 -2.84 -8.16 -17.88
N TYR A 196 -3.41 -7.11 -17.31
CA TYR A 196 -4.86 -6.95 -17.17
C TYR A 196 -5.30 -5.63 -17.78
N ASP A 197 -6.37 -5.67 -18.57
CA ASP A 197 -7.10 -4.47 -18.97
C ASP A 197 -7.84 -3.90 -17.76
N VAL A 198 -7.62 -2.62 -17.48
CA VAL A 198 -8.26 -1.88 -16.41
C VAL A 198 -9.32 -0.99 -17.03
N VAL A 199 -10.47 -1.60 -17.31
CA VAL A 199 -11.65 -0.93 -17.83
C VAL A 199 -12.54 -0.60 -16.64
N GLY A 200 -12.99 0.65 -16.53
CA GLY A 200 -13.94 1.05 -15.49
C GLY A 200 -15.13 0.08 -15.45
N THR A 201 -15.33 -0.60 -14.32
CA THR A 201 -16.43 -1.55 -14.02
C THR A 201 -16.71 -2.72 -14.98
N VAL A 202 -15.98 -2.95 -16.07
CA VAL A 202 -16.15 -4.14 -16.94
C VAL A 202 -14.88 -4.46 -17.73
N SER A 203 -14.00 -5.28 -17.17
CA SER A 203 -12.86 -5.88 -17.89
C SER A 203 -13.31 -7.13 -18.64
N LEU A 204 -13.19 -7.14 -19.96
CA LEU A 204 -13.18 -8.36 -20.78
C LEU A 204 -11.73 -8.88 -20.81
N LEU A 205 -11.54 -10.16 -20.57
CA LEU A 205 -10.25 -10.84 -20.65
C LEU A 205 -10.08 -11.42 -22.05
N GLU A 206 -8.92 -11.19 -22.66
CA GLU A 206 -8.43 -12.03 -23.75
C GLU A 206 -7.41 -13.00 -23.11
N GLU A 207 -7.86 -14.23 -22.83
CA GLU A 207 -6.94 -15.34 -22.60
C GLU A 207 -6.36 -15.73 -23.97
N GLY A 208 -5.06 -15.50 -24.13
CA GLY A 208 -4.32 -16.01 -25.29
C GLY A 208 -4.25 -17.53 -25.20
N ASP A 209 -5.19 -18.21 -25.84
CA ASP A 209 -5.15 -19.65 -26.06
C ASP A 209 -4.10 -19.93 -27.15
N SER A 210 -2.86 -20.17 -26.74
CA SER A 210 -1.86 -20.77 -27.62
C SER A 210 -2.13 -22.27 -27.68
N SER A 211 -3.13 -22.67 -28.46
CA SER A 211 -3.28 -24.04 -28.92
C SER A 211 -2.39 -24.24 -30.13
N ASP A 212 -1.34 -25.04 -29.96
CA ASP A 212 -0.45 -25.52 -31.00
C ASP A 212 -1.23 -26.11 -32.20
N GLU A 213 -0.95 -25.60 -33.40
CA GLU A 213 -1.25 -26.29 -34.65
C GLU A 213 0.07 -26.67 -35.35
N GLN A 214 0.17 -27.98 -35.62
CA GLN A 214 1.10 -28.75 -36.47
C GLN A 214 2.37 -29.33 -35.84
#